data_AF-A0A183IPJ0-F1
#
_entry.id   AF-A0A183IPJ0-F1
#
_cell.length_a   1.000
_cell.length_b   1.000
_cell.length_c   1.000
_cell.angle_alpha   90.00
_cell.angle_beta   90.00
_cell.angle_gamma   90.00
#
_symmetry.space_group_name_H-M   'P 1'
#
loop_
_entity.id
_entity.type
_entity.pdbx_description
1 polymer ?
#
loop_
_entity_poly.entity_id
_entity_poly.type
_entity_poly.pdbx_seq_one_letter_code
_entity_poly.pdbx_strand_id
1 'polypeptide(L)'
;MKNSKSYDLALELSKDRKSYLICHRHEREIYLPYSDLGSVAKSVRIILDLTVCQYSRKANGFTVAYGDVKLSNGLAVARNSSDYFSFKISLNEVLFCPQRGVILEGI
;
A
#
# COMPACT_ATOMS: atom_id res chain seq x y z
N MET A 1 -6.44 -10.25 -3.29
CA MET A 1 -6.99 -9.44 -4.41
C MET A 1 -6.03 -9.55 -5.59
N LYS A 2 -6.47 -9.43 -6.86
CA LYS A 2 -5.52 -9.46 -8.00
C LYS A 2 -4.57 -8.25 -7.95
N ASN A 3 -3.31 -8.45 -8.30
CA ASN A 3 -2.32 -7.40 -8.41
C ASN A 3 -2.55 -6.53 -9.65
N SER A 4 -2.05 -5.30 -9.62
CA SER A 4 -2.03 -4.42 -10.79
C SER A 4 -0.77 -4.69 -11.61
N LYS A 5 -0.84 -4.46 -12.93
CA LYS A 5 0.33 -4.55 -13.81
C LYS A 5 1.47 -3.65 -13.34
N SER A 6 1.14 -2.47 -12.80
CA SER A 6 2.11 -1.52 -12.27
C SER A 6 2.87 -2.09 -11.06
N TYR A 7 2.20 -2.86 -10.19
CA TYR A 7 2.87 -3.53 -9.08
C TYR A 7 3.84 -4.60 -9.56
N ASP A 8 3.42 -5.46 -10.49
CA ASP A 8 4.27 -6.55 -10.97
C ASP A 8 5.55 -5.99 -11.62
N LEU A 9 5.43 -4.93 -12.41
CA LEU A 9 6.57 -4.22 -13.01
C LEU A 9 7.47 -3.56 -11.95
N ALA A 10 6.89 -2.83 -11.00
CA ALA A 10 7.66 -2.18 -9.94
C ALA A 10 8.39 -3.20 -9.05
N LEU A 11 7.74 -4.35 -8.78
CA LEU A 11 8.32 -5.45 -8.03
C LEU A 11 9.49 -6.09 -8.80
N GLU A 12 9.37 -6.25 -10.12
CA GLU A 12 10.46 -6.72 -10.96
C GLU A 12 11.65 -5.75 -10.94
N LEU A 13 11.41 -4.46 -11.13
CA LEU A 13 12.44 -3.42 -11.09
C LEU A 13 13.14 -3.35 -9.72
N SER A 14 12.40 -3.56 -8.62
CA SER A 14 12.97 -3.58 -7.26
C SER A 14 14.00 -4.71 -7.02
N LYS A 15 14.08 -5.70 -7.91
CA LYS A 15 15.09 -6.77 -7.85
C LYS A 15 16.43 -6.34 -8.43
N ASP A 16 16.47 -5.27 -9.24
CA ASP A 16 17.73 -4.70 -9.70
C ASP A 16 18.43 -3.98 -8.54
N ARG A 17 19.68 -4.40 -8.26
CA ARG A 17 20.52 -3.81 -7.20
C ARG A 17 20.89 -2.36 -7.46
N LYS A 18 20.77 -1.88 -8.70
CA LYS A 18 20.97 -0.48 -9.06
C LYS A 18 19.68 0.34 -8.96
N SER A 19 18.53 -0.31 -8.75
CA SER A 19 17.29 0.41 -8.51
C SER A 19 17.27 0.97 -7.09
N TYR A 20 16.66 2.13 -6.93
CA TYR A 20 16.31 2.69 -5.62
C TYR A 20 14.89 2.29 -5.22
N LEU A 21 14.37 1.20 -5.79
CA LEU A 21 13.07 0.64 -5.46
C LEU A 21 13.24 -0.45 -4.43
N ILE A 22 12.46 -0.38 -3.35
CA ILE A 22 12.49 -1.36 -2.27
C ILE A 22 11.08 -1.92 -2.11
N CYS A 23 10.96 -3.25 -2.12
CA CYS A 23 9.71 -3.92 -1.76
C CYS A 23 9.68 -4.15 -0.24
N HIS A 24 8.64 -3.63 0.42
CA HIS A 24 8.45 -3.79 1.85
C HIS A 24 7.06 -4.33 2.16
N ARG A 25 7.01 -5.33 3.04
CA ARG A 25 5.76 -5.90 3.52
C ARG A 25 5.24 -5.11 4.71
N HIS A 26 3.98 -4.72 4.65
CA HIS A 26 3.32 -3.93 5.68
C HIS A 26 2.06 -4.62 6.20
N GLU A 27 1.78 -4.38 7.48
CA GLU A 27 0.45 -4.57 8.05
C GLU A 27 -0.12 -3.21 8.44
N ARG A 28 -1.40 -2.99 8.13
CA ARG A 28 -2.10 -1.74 8.39
C ARG A 28 -3.51 -2.01 8.87
N GLU A 29 -4.02 -1.11 9.71
CA GLU A 29 -5.43 -1.06 10.04
C GLU A 29 -6.07 0.02 9.15
N ILE A 30 -7.16 -0.35 8.46
CA ILE A 30 -7.97 0.54 7.64
C ILE A 30 -9.34 0.66 8.29
N TYR A 31 -9.86 1.89 8.32
CA TYR A 31 -11.19 2.18 8.83
C TYR A 31 -12.13 2.44 7.65
N LEU A 32 -13.24 1.71 7.59
CA LEU A 32 -14.25 1.84 6.54
C LEU A 32 -15.61 2.15 7.16
N PRO A 33 -16.43 3.03 6.54
CA PRO A 33 -17.77 3.31 7.01
C PRO A 33 -18.71 2.11 6.81
N TYR A 34 -19.85 2.08 7.54
CA TYR A 34 -20.89 1.06 7.39
C TYR A 34 -21.34 0.84 5.94
N SER A 35 -21.44 1.92 5.15
CA SER A 35 -21.85 1.88 3.74
C SER A 35 -20.96 1.00 2.86
N ASP A 36 -19.72 0.79 3.29
CA ASP A 36 -18.69 0.15 2.48
C ASP A 36 -18.50 -1.34 2.80
N LEU A 37 -19.24 -1.87 3.78
CA LEU A 37 -19.18 -3.29 4.16
C LEU A 37 -19.52 -4.24 3.01
N GLY A 38 -20.46 -3.86 2.13
CA GLY A 38 -20.80 -4.65 0.95
C GLY A 38 -19.69 -4.67 -0.12
N SER A 39 -18.68 -3.81 0.02
CA SER A 39 -17.63 -3.60 -0.98
C SER A 39 -16.24 -3.39 -0.39
N VAL A 40 -15.94 -4.02 0.77
CA VAL A 40 -14.69 -3.82 1.53
C VAL A 40 -13.44 -3.88 0.65
N ALA A 41 -13.31 -4.90 -0.20
CA ALA A 41 -12.12 -5.04 -1.06
C ALA A 41 -11.96 -3.87 -2.06
N LYS A 42 -13.07 -3.30 -2.54
CA LYS A 42 -13.05 -2.12 -3.42
C LYS A 42 -12.67 -0.88 -2.62
N SER A 43 -13.26 -0.66 -1.45
CA SER A 43 -12.98 0.50 -0.61
C SER A 43 -11.53 0.50 -0.10
N VAL A 44 -11.01 -0.67 0.29
CA VAL A 44 -9.57 -0.84 0.62
C VAL A 44 -8.69 -0.44 -0.55
N ARG A 45 -9.03 -0.82 -1.80
CA ARG A 45 -8.25 -0.38 -2.97
C ARG A 45 -8.26 1.12 -3.13
N ILE A 46 -9.43 1.75 -3.07
CA ILE A 46 -9.56 3.20 -3.20
C ILE A 46 -8.65 3.91 -2.18
N ILE A 47 -8.65 3.46 -0.94
CA ILE A 47 -7.78 4.03 0.10
C ILE A 47 -6.29 3.82 -0.22
N LEU A 48 -5.90 2.63 -0.67
CA LEU A 48 -4.51 2.34 -1.03
C LEU A 48 -4.06 3.11 -2.29
N ASP A 49 -4.94 3.29 -3.28
CA ASP A 49 -4.68 4.08 -4.49
C ASP A 49 -4.33 5.53 -4.12
N LEU A 50 -4.96 6.10 -3.07
CA LEU A 50 -4.63 7.44 -2.57
C LEU A 50 -3.22 7.53 -1.98
N THR A 51 -2.60 6.41 -1.59
CA THR A 51 -1.24 6.40 -1.03
C THR A 51 -0.15 6.35 -2.10
N VAL A 52 -0.50 6.01 -3.34
CA VAL A 52 0.43 5.99 -4.46
C VAL A 52 0.91 7.43 -4.75
N CYS A 53 2.19 7.56 -5.09
CA CYS A 53 2.90 8.84 -5.26
C CYS A 53 2.97 9.72 -4.00
N GLN A 54 2.64 9.20 -2.82
CA GLN A 54 2.83 9.93 -1.56
C GLN A 54 4.13 9.54 -0.86
N TYR A 55 4.76 10.53 -0.22
CA TYR A 55 5.91 10.30 0.65
C TYR A 55 5.47 9.69 1.98
N SER A 56 5.94 8.49 2.27
CA SER A 56 5.79 7.84 3.56
C SER A 56 6.98 8.19 4.45
N ARG A 57 6.76 9.04 5.47
CA ARG A 57 7.80 9.32 6.49
C ARG A 57 8.26 8.06 7.22
N LYS A 58 7.32 7.14 7.50
CA LYS A 58 7.61 5.88 8.20
C LYS A 58 8.52 4.96 7.37
N ALA A 59 8.31 4.92 6.05
CA ALA A 59 9.09 4.10 5.15
C ALA A 59 10.27 4.86 4.50
N ASN A 60 10.38 6.16 4.76
CA ASN A 60 11.39 7.08 4.22
C ASN A 60 11.53 7.01 2.69
N GLY A 61 10.38 7.04 1.99
CA GLY A 61 10.33 6.92 0.54
C GLY A 61 8.94 7.20 -0.03
N PHE A 62 8.84 7.23 -1.35
CA PHE A 62 7.58 7.44 -2.08
C PHE A 62 6.97 6.11 -2.47
N THR A 63 5.68 5.90 -2.16
CA THR A 63 4.97 4.70 -2.63
C THR A 63 4.77 4.76 -4.14
N VAL A 64 5.36 3.82 -4.87
CA VAL A 64 5.23 3.72 -6.33
C VAL A 64 4.10 2.78 -6.71
N ALA A 65 3.98 1.66 -6.01
CA ALA A 65 2.94 0.67 -6.25
C ALA A 65 2.68 -0.14 -4.97
N TYR A 66 1.55 -0.83 -4.94
CA TYR A 66 1.22 -1.80 -3.90
C TYR A 66 0.56 -3.05 -4.49
N GLY A 67 0.71 -4.17 -3.80
CA GLY A 67 0.19 -5.46 -4.24
C GLY A 67 0.09 -6.46 -3.11
N ASP A 68 -0.30 -7.69 -3.46
CA ASP A 68 -0.48 -8.82 -2.54
C ASP A 68 -1.37 -8.50 -1.34
N VAL A 69 -2.37 -7.64 -1.55
CA VAL A 69 -3.29 -7.19 -0.50
C VAL A 69 -4.17 -8.35 -0.02
N LYS A 70 -4.10 -8.60 1.29
CA LYS A 70 -4.87 -9.61 2.02
C LYS A 70 -5.54 -8.97 3.23
N LEU A 71 -6.83 -9.20 3.37
CA LEU A 71 -7.59 -8.88 4.59
C LEU A 71 -7.31 -9.96 5.64
N SER A 72 -6.82 -9.55 6.80
CA SER A 72 -6.53 -10.42 7.93
C SER A 72 -7.84 -10.69 8.67
N ASN A 73 -8.35 -11.93 8.60
CA ASN A 73 -9.59 -12.41 9.22
C ASN A 73 -10.78 -11.46 8.99
N GLY A 74 -11.68 -11.78 8.05
CA GLY A 74 -12.80 -10.95 7.61
C GLY A 74 -13.86 -10.53 8.65
N LEU A 75 -13.58 -10.68 9.95
CA LEU A 75 -14.36 -10.13 11.04
C LEU A 75 -13.90 -8.71 11.33
N ALA A 76 -14.70 -7.77 10.86
CA ALA A 76 -14.56 -6.36 11.15
C ALA A 76 -14.75 -6.12 12.66
N VAL A 77 -13.88 -5.34 13.30
CA VAL A 77 -14.08 -4.94 14.70
C VAL A 77 -14.95 -3.69 14.71
N ALA A 78 -16.18 -3.82 15.20
CA ALA A 78 -17.04 -2.67 15.48
C ALA A 78 -16.44 -1.89 16.66
N ARG A 79 -16.13 -0.61 16.45
CA ARG A 79 -15.80 0.28 17.57
C ARG A 79 -17.07 1.00 18.00
N ASN A 80 -17.55 0.68 19.20
CA ASN A 80 -18.70 1.33 19.82
C ASN A 80 -18.42 2.84 19.96
N SER A 81 -19.07 3.64 19.10
CA SER A 81 -19.13 5.12 19.01
C SER A 81 -18.79 5.69 17.64
N SER A 82 -18.21 4.91 16.72
CA SER A 82 -17.85 5.37 15.38
C SER A 82 -18.64 4.62 14.32
N ASP A 83 -19.12 5.32 13.27
CA ASP A 83 -19.79 4.73 12.11
C ASP A 83 -18.87 3.90 11.19
N TYR A 84 -17.80 3.37 11.75
CA TYR A 84 -16.67 2.77 11.08
C TYR A 84 -16.32 1.42 11.68
N PHE A 85 -15.89 0.53 10.80
CA PHE A 85 -15.26 -0.73 11.13
C PHE A 85 -13.77 -0.66 10.87
N SER A 86 -13.00 -1.31 11.75
CA SER A 86 -11.58 -1.51 11.49
C SER A 86 -11.31 -2.86 10.84
N PHE A 87 -10.45 -2.83 9.82
CA PHE A 87 -9.98 -3.99 9.07
C PHE A 87 -8.47 -4.03 9.11
N LYS A 88 -7.92 -5.16 9.55
CA LYS A 88 -6.48 -5.41 9.41
C LYS A 88 -6.20 -5.92 8.01
N ILE A 89 -5.21 -5.35 7.35
CA ILE A 89 -4.72 -5.81 6.06
C ILE A 89 -3.22 -6.06 6.13
N SER A 90 -2.75 -7.00 5.33
CA SER A 90 -1.35 -7.12 4.95
C SER A 90 -1.21 -6.84 3.46
N LEU A 91 -0.14 -6.15 3.09
CA LEU A 91 0.17 -5.79 1.70
C LEU A 91 1.68 -5.67 1.51
N ASN A 92 2.11 -5.69 0.26
CA ASN A 92 3.45 -5.29 -0.13
C ASN A 92 3.37 -3.91 -0.79
N GLU A 93 4.28 -3.01 -0.44
CA GLU A 93 4.47 -1.73 -1.10
C GLU A 93 5.85 -1.70 -1.74
N VAL A 94 5.92 -1.19 -2.98
CA VAL A 94 7.18 -0.86 -3.64
C VAL A 94 7.40 0.63 -3.48
N LEU A 95 8.52 0.99 -2.86
CA LEU A 95 8.87 2.34 -2.47
C LEU A 95 10.08 2.83 -3.25
N PHE A 96 10.05 4.06 -3.73
CA PHE A 96 11.22 4.76 -4.24
C PHE A 96 11.94 5.47 -3.09
N CYS A 97 13.13 4.99 -2.77
CA CYS A 97 13.94 5.40 -1.63
C CYS A 97 15.37 5.81 -2.06
N PRO A 98 15.54 6.91 -2.80
CA PRO A 98 16.87 7.39 -3.19
C PRO A 98 17.68 7.81 -1.95
N GLN A 99 18.98 7.60 -1.99
CA GLN A 99 19.89 7.98 -0.91
C GLN A 99 20.56 9.32 -1.17
N ARG A 100 20.95 10.02 -0.11
CA ARG A 100 21.67 11.29 -0.22
C ARG A 100 22.99 11.07 -0.99
N GLY A 101 23.26 11.91 -1.98
CA GLY A 101 24.48 11.86 -2.79
C GLY A 101 24.39 11.01 -4.06
N VAL A 102 23.26 10.35 -4.30
CA VAL A 102 22.97 9.65 -5.54
C VAL A 102 22.66 10.66 -6.66
N ILE A 103 23.19 10.40 -7.86
CA ILE A 103 22.81 11.10 -9.08
C ILE A 103 21.57 10.40 -9.66
N LEU A 104 20.49 11.16 -9.82
CA LEU A 104 19.28 10.72 -10.49
C LEU A 104 19.19 11.43 -11.84
N GLU A 105 18.69 10.73 -12.85
CA GLU A 105 18.44 11.29 -14.17
C GLU A 105 16.96 11.66 -14.29
N GLY A 106 16.69 12.86 -14.80
CA GLY A 106 15.34 13.35 -15.12
C GLY A 106 15.25 13.66 -16.61
N ILE A 107 14.04 13.57 -17.16
CA ILE A 107 13.72 13.94 -18.55
C ILE A 107 13.22 15.38 -18.58
#